data_AF-A0A7L1XR46-F1
#
_entry.id   AF-A0A7L1XR46-F1
#
_cell.length_a   1.000
_cell.length_b   1.000
_cell.length_c   1.000
_cell.angle_alpha   90.00
_cell.angle_beta   90.00
_cell.angle_gamma   90.00
#
_symmetry.space_group_name_H-M   'P 1'
#
loop_
_entity.id
_entity.type
_entity.pdbx_description
1 polymer ?
#
loop_
_entity_poly.entity_id
_entity_poly.type
_entity_poly.pdbx_seq_one_letter_code
_entity_poly.pdbx_strand_id
1 'polypeptide(L)'
;LTVLGKAHEFFQICDVEGKGFITRQDMQRLHSELPLSLEELEKVFVTLDADGNGSLTPKEFTAGFSEFGKHVSCIELYSYSVPSTQGETPCPLKCKETMSDEDKDDEELQFSILMNRLGAKKVLDDESDVKQLWLQLRKDEPHLLSSFEEFLVRIFSQLQEADNEKNELECALKKKIAAYDEEIQHLYEEMEQQIKEEKEQFLLKDTERFQSYSQDLKCKLLSKEQELEQLVQKQKRLEQQCTELLSGKEETKAENTKLKLTNKELLRDLERTSHELSQAQQQLQMLQEEASKLQEEKEM
;
A
#
# COMPACT_ATOMS: atom_id res chain seq x y z
N LEU A 1 -34.13 -31.17 16.08
CA LEU A 1 -33.66 -29.82 16.46
C LEU A 1 -32.46 -29.48 15.61
N THR A 2 -32.67 -28.67 14.59
CA THR A 2 -31.77 -28.41 13.46
C THR A 2 -30.50 -27.69 13.93
N VAL A 3 -29.33 -28.00 13.34
CA VAL A 3 -28.03 -27.34 13.61
C VAL A 3 -28.14 -25.80 13.55
N LEU A 4 -29.03 -25.29 12.71
CA LEU A 4 -29.40 -23.87 12.63
C LEU A 4 -29.93 -23.27 13.94
N GLY A 5 -30.72 -24.02 14.72
CA GLY A 5 -31.28 -23.53 15.99
C GLY A 5 -30.20 -23.32 17.05
N LYS A 6 -29.25 -24.27 17.13
CA LYS A 6 -28.09 -24.15 18.02
C LYS A 6 -27.14 -23.04 17.57
N ALA A 7 -26.87 -22.90 16.27
CA ALA A 7 -26.04 -21.81 15.75
C ALA A 7 -26.65 -20.44 16.07
N HIS A 8 -27.97 -20.30 16.04
CA HIS A 8 -28.65 -19.05 16.39
C HIS A 8 -28.60 -18.75 17.90
N GLU A 9 -28.76 -19.77 18.76
CA GLU A 9 -28.57 -19.63 20.22
C GLU A 9 -27.13 -19.24 20.56
N PHE A 10 -26.15 -19.88 19.92
CA PHE A 10 -24.73 -19.51 20.08
C PHE A 10 -24.47 -18.08 19.62
N PHE A 11 -25.03 -17.65 18.48
CA PHE A 11 -24.89 -16.28 18.00
C PHE A 11 -25.40 -15.25 19.03
N GLN A 12 -26.53 -15.53 19.69
CA GLN A 12 -27.07 -14.68 20.74
C GLN A 12 -26.20 -14.65 22.02
N ILE A 13 -25.54 -15.76 22.35
CA ILE A 13 -24.59 -15.82 23.47
C ILE A 13 -23.33 -14.98 23.15
N CYS A 14 -22.90 -14.96 21.89
CA CYS A 14 -21.72 -14.23 21.44
C CYS A 14 -21.98 -12.72 21.30
N ASP A 15 -23.18 -12.33 20.88
CA ASP A 15 -23.58 -10.93 20.71
C ASP A 15 -24.29 -10.37 21.95
N VAL A 16 -23.56 -10.30 23.06
CA VAL A 16 -24.05 -9.78 24.36
C VAL A 16 -24.52 -8.32 24.26
N GLU A 17 -23.98 -7.57 23.30
CA GLU A 17 -24.27 -6.16 23.07
C GLU A 17 -25.43 -5.95 22.07
N GLY A 18 -25.97 -7.01 21.46
CA GLY A 18 -27.12 -6.96 20.55
C GLY A 18 -26.86 -6.16 19.26
N LYS A 19 -25.61 -6.15 18.78
CA LYS A 19 -25.14 -5.38 17.63
C LYS A 19 -25.59 -5.99 16.30
N GLY A 20 -25.99 -7.25 16.28
CA GLY A 20 -26.38 -8.00 15.09
C GLY A 20 -25.20 -8.53 14.27
N PHE A 21 -23.97 -8.41 14.79
CA PHE A 21 -22.74 -8.93 14.22
C PHE A 21 -21.73 -9.21 15.35
N ILE A 22 -20.87 -10.22 15.16
CA ILE A 22 -19.86 -10.61 16.15
C ILE A 22 -18.49 -10.12 15.70
N THR A 23 -17.81 -9.35 16.55
CA THR A 23 -16.44 -8.88 16.27
C THR A 23 -15.39 -9.83 16.86
N ARG A 24 -14.12 -9.68 16.46
CA ARG A 24 -13.00 -10.47 17.01
C ARG A 24 -12.90 -10.37 18.53
N GLN A 25 -13.16 -9.19 19.09
CA GLN A 25 -13.16 -8.98 20.54
C GLN A 25 -14.29 -9.73 21.23
N ASP A 26 -15.46 -9.83 20.59
CA ASP A 26 -16.61 -10.58 21.11
C ASP A 26 -16.31 -12.08 21.10
N MET A 27 -15.61 -12.59 20.07
CA MET A 27 -15.08 -13.97 20.07
C MET A 27 -14.06 -14.18 21.18
N GLN A 28 -13.06 -13.33 21.33
CA GLN A 28 -12.01 -13.49 22.34
C GLN A 28 -12.56 -13.51 23.78
N ARG A 29 -13.70 -12.87 24.04
CA ARG A 29 -14.41 -12.95 25.34
C ARG A 29 -14.97 -14.35 25.63
N LEU A 30 -15.26 -15.16 24.62
CA LEU A 30 -15.76 -16.54 24.79
C LEU A 30 -14.66 -17.55 25.12
N HIS A 31 -13.39 -17.13 25.09
CA HIS A 31 -12.27 -17.94 25.59
C HIS A 31 -12.46 -18.34 27.07
N SER A 32 -13.23 -17.59 27.86
CA SER A 32 -13.55 -17.98 29.24
C SER A 32 -14.71 -18.98 29.36
N GLU A 33 -15.54 -19.12 28.32
CA GLU A 33 -16.73 -19.99 28.35
C GLU A 33 -16.58 -21.26 27.49
N LEU A 34 -15.60 -21.29 26.59
CA LEU A 34 -15.30 -22.43 25.71
C LEU A 34 -13.87 -22.96 25.97
N PRO A 35 -13.66 -24.30 25.89
CA PRO A 35 -12.34 -24.91 26.05
C PRO A 35 -11.49 -24.80 24.77
N LEU A 36 -11.39 -23.59 24.20
CA LEU A 36 -10.61 -23.29 22.99
C LEU A 36 -9.60 -22.19 23.28
N SER A 37 -8.37 -22.34 22.79
CA SER A 37 -7.35 -21.31 22.92
C SER A 37 -7.65 -20.08 22.04
N LEU A 38 -7.09 -18.91 22.41
CA LEU A 38 -7.28 -17.67 21.64
C LEU A 38 -6.84 -17.82 20.17
N GLU A 39 -5.81 -18.62 19.90
CA GLU A 39 -5.32 -18.89 18.53
C GLU A 39 -6.29 -19.77 17.73
N GLU A 40 -6.92 -20.76 18.36
CA GLU A 40 -7.92 -21.61 17.72
C GLU A 40 -9.19 -20.81 17.43
N LEU A 41 -9.56 -19.90 18.33
CA LEU A 41 -10.74 -19.06 18.16
C LEU A 41 -10.54 -18.00 17.07
N GLU A 42 -9.33 -17.45 16.93
CA GLU A 42 -8.98 -16.57 15.81
C GLU A 42 -8.99 -17.33 14.48
N LYS A 43 -8.50 -18.58 14.44
CA LYS A 43 -8.58 -19.44 13.24
C LYS A 43 -10.03 -19.74 12.86
N VAL A 44 -10.89 -20.02 13.84
CA VAL A 44 -12.33 -20.21 13.61
C VAL A 44 -12.95 -18.91 13.09
N PHE A 45 -12.63 -17.75 13.69
CA PHE A 45 -13.14 -16.46 13.23
C PHE A 45 -12.75 -16.18 11.77
N VAL A 46 -11.48 -16.34 11.40
CA VAL A 46 -10.99 -16.13 10.04
C VAL A 46 -11.63 -17.11 9.05
N THR A 47 -11.95 -18.33 9.47
CA THR A 47 -12.62 -19.31 8.61
C THR A 47 -14.10 -19.00 8.41
N LEU A 48 -14.76 -18.39 9.40
CA LEU A 48 -16.17 -17.98 9.32
C LEU A 48 -16.35 -16.62 8.61
N ASP A 49 -15.34 -15.75 8.66
CA ASP A 49 -15.32 -14.40 8.08
C ASP A 49 -14.99 -14.46 6.57
N ALA A 50 -15.91 -15.00 5.79
CA ALA A 50 -15.71 -15.25 4.36
C ALA A 50 -15.48 -13.98 3.51
N ASP A 51 -16.00 -12.83 3.97
CA ASP A 51 -15.81 -11.55 3.30
C ASP A 51 -14.64 -10.74 3.88
N GLY A 52 -14.01 -11.22 4.96
CA GLY A 52 -12.83 -10.64 5.58
C GLY A 52 -13.07 -9.26 6.17
N ASN A 53 -14.32 -8.90 6.45
CA ASN A 53 -14.69 -7.56 6.91
C ASN A 53 -14.43 -7.35 8.42
N GLY A 54 -14.03 -8.41 9.14
CA GLY A 54 -13.74 -8.38 10.57
C GLY A 54 -14.98 -8.43 11.48
N SER A 55 -16.16 -8.77 10.93
CA SER A 55 -17.46 -8.83 11.60
C SER A 55 -18.31 -9.99 11.06
N LEU A 56 -18.55 -11.00 11.89
CA LEU A 56 -19.37 -12.15 11.50
C LEU A 56 -20.85 -11.79 11.54
N THR A 57 -21.51 -11.82 10.38
CA THR A 57 -22.96 -11.68 10.29
C THR A 57 -23.66 -13.00 10.67
N PRO A 58 -24.96 -12.97 11.05
CA PRO A 58 -25.70 -14.18 11.41
C PRO A 58 -25.72 -15.23 10.28
N LYS A 59 -25.65 -14.77 9.02
CA LYS A 59 -25.64 -15.63 7.83
C LYS A 59 -24.30 -16.36 7.68
N GLU A 60 -23.19 -15.65 7.86
CA GLU A 60 -21.83 -16.23 7.85
C GLU A 60 -21.64 -17.19 9.01
N PHE A 61 -22.06 -16.78 10.21
CA PHE A 61 -22.01 -17.64 11.38
C PHE A 61 -22.80 -18.93 11.15
N THR A 62 -24.04 -18.85 10.68
CA THR A 62 -24.88 -20.05 10.48
C THR A 62 -24.38 -20.95 9.34
N ALA A 63 -23.89 -20.37 8.24
CA ALA A 63 -23.33 -21.11 7.11
C ALA A 63 -22.05 -21.84 7.53
N GLY A 64 -21.12 -21.12 8.15
CA GLY A 64 -19.86 -21.67 8.60
C GLY A 64 -20.02 -22.65 9.76
N PHE A 65 -20.96 -22.45 10.70
CA PHE A 65 -21.25 -23.43 11.76
C PHE A 65 -21.86 -24.73 11.20
N SER A 66 -22.60 -24.65 10.09
CA SER A 66 -23.11 -25.84 9.38
C SER A 66 -22.01 -26.60 8.65
N GLU A 67 -20.91 -25.94 8.28
CA GLU A 67 -19.74 -26.53 7.64
C GLU A 67 -18.75 -27.07 8.67
N PHE A 68 -18.46 -26.27 9.71
CA PHE A 68 -17.68 -26.68 10.89
C PHE A 68 -18.34 -27.84 11.63
N GLY A 69 -19.67 -27.86 11.76
CA GLY A 69 -20.40 -28.97 12.39
C GLY A 69 -20.22 -30.32 11.68
N LYS A 70 -19.88 -30.33 10.39
CA LYS A 70 -19.51 -31.56 9.65
C LYS A 70 -18.07 -31.98 9.93
N HIS A 71 -17.18 -31.02 10.15
CA HIS A 71 -15.76 -31.26 10.46
C HIS A 71 -15.51 -31.63 11.93
N VAL A 72 -16.35 -31.15 12.85
CA VAL A 72 -16.26 -31.48 14.30
C VAL A 72 -16.63 -32.94 14.58
N SER A 73 -17.41 -33.60 13.72
CA SER A 73 -17.60 -35.06 13.78
C SER A 73 -16.29 -35.83 13.58
N CYS A 74 -15.23 -35.21 13.05
CA CYS A 74 -13.91 -35.82 12.88
C CYS A 74 -12.93 -35.45 14.01
N ILE A 75 -13.27 -34.50 14.89
CA ILE A 75 -12.40 -34.02 15.97
C ILE A 75 -12.65 -34.78 17.30
N GLU A 76 -13.47 -35.84 17.31
CA GLU A 76 -13.56 -36.76 18.45
C GLU A 76 -12.45 -37.83 18.49
N LEU A 77 -11.48 -37.83 17.57
CA LEU A 77 -10.48 -38.93 17.49
C LEU A 77 -9.03 -38.57 17.84
N TYR A 78 -8.72 -37.35 18.26
CA TYR A 78 -7.35 -37.00 18.66
C TYR A 78 -7.33 -36.08 19.88
N SER A 79 -7.40 -36.67 21.07
CA SER A 79 -7.09 -35.99 22.32
C SER A 79 -6.64 -36.99 23.42
N TYR A 80 -5.31 -37.03 23.58
CA TYR A 80 -4.48 -37.44 24.73
C TYR A 80 -4.39 -38.90 25.18
N SER A 81 -3.19 -39.46 24.98
CA SER A 81 -2.54 -40.40 25.93
C SER A 81 -1.21 -39.80 26.36
N VAL A 82 -1.15 -39.35 27.60
CA VAL A 82 0.06 -38.87 28.29
C VAL A 82 0.76 -40.06 28.93
N PRO A 83 2.08 -40.23 28.81
CA PRO A 83 2.85 -40.97 29.80
C PRO A 83 3.74 -40.02 30.61
N SER A 84 3.49 -40.02 31.91
CA SER A 84 4.31 -39.36 32.93
C SER A 84 5.71 -39.98 33.01
N THR A 85 6.71 -39.13 32.96
CA THR A 85 8.09 -39.39 33.41
C THR A 85 8.17 -39.38 34.95
N GLN A 86 8.63 -40.49 35.51
CA GLN A 86 9.38 -40.59 36.78
C GLN A 86 10.57 -41.52 36.45
N GLY A 87 11.84 -41.21 36.75
CA GLY A 87 12.36 -40.81 38.05
C GLY A 87 13.10 -42.01 38.67
N GLU A 88 14.39 -42.14 38.34
CA GLU A 88 15.53 -42.72 39.09
C GLU A 88 15.36 -43.99 39.99
N THR A 89 16.16 -45.03 39.67
CA THR A 89 16.94 -46.04 40.46
C THR A 89 16.71 -46.23 41.99
N PRO A 90 17.09 -47.37 42.69
CA PRO A 90 17.89 -48.56 42.27
C PRO A 90 17.55 -49.99 42.86
N CYS A 91 18.09 -51.05 42.19
CA CYS A 91 18.50 -52.42 42.69
C CYS A 91 17.42 -53.46 43.13
N PRO A 92 17.71 -54.80 43.25
CA PRO A 92 18.97 -55.54 43.09
C PRO A 92 18.95 -56.86 42.24
N LEU A 93 20.13 -57.18 41.71
CA LEU A 93 20.75 -58.50 41.49
C LEU A 93 19.92 -59.78 41.77
N LYS A 94 19.81 -60.63 40.74
CA LYS A 94 19.90 -62.09 40.91
C LYS A 94 20.60 -62.74 39.71
N CYS A 95 21.93 -62.72 39.75
CA CYS A 95 22.77 -63.56 38.90
C CYS A 95 22.50 -65.03 39.25
N LYS A 96 22.15 -65.83 38.25
CA LYS A 96 22.24 -67.28 38.31
C LYS A 96 23.36 -67.65 37.35
N GLU A 97 24.56 -67.80 37.91
CA GLU A 97 25.71 -68.35 37.21
C GLU A 97 25.40 -69.78 36.77
N THR A 98 25.51 -70.01 35.46
CA THR A 98 25.74 -71.35 34.90
C THR A 98 26.69 -71.16 33.72
N MET A 99 27.98 -71.21 34.06
CA MET A 99 29.13 -71.78 33.34
C MET A 99 29.02 -72.07 31.83
N SER A 100 30.09 -71.70 31.13
CA SER A 100 30.52 -71.98 29.74
C SER A 100 29.99 -71.05 28.64
N ASP A 101 30.71 -69.93 28.44
CA ASP A 101 30.56 -68.99 27.31
C ASP A 101 31.94 -68.67 26.68
N GLU A 102 32.71 -69.70 26.29
CA GLU A 102 33.88 -69.49 25.41
C GLU A 102 33.54 -69.78 23.93
N ASP A 103 32.58 -70.67 23.66
CA ASP A 103 32.18 -71.03 22.29
C ASP A 103 31.13 -70.07 21.67
N LYS A 104 30.31 -69.38 22.48
CA LYS A 104 29.25 -68.49 21.96
C LYS A 104 29.77 -67.16 21.42
N ASP A 105 30.86 -66.64 22.00
CA ASP A 105 31.46 -65.38 21.57
C ASP A 105 32.17 -65.53 20.20
N ASP A 106 32.75 -66.69 19.91
CA ASP A 106 33.36 -66.96 18.60
C ASP A 106 32.30 -67.10 17.48
N GLU A 107 31.16 -67.74 17.78
CA GLU A 107 30.02 -67.84 16.86
C GLU A 107 29.43 -66.46 16.52
N GLU A 108 29.31 -65.57 17.52
CA GLU A 108 28.83 -64.19 17.36
C GLU A 108 29.76 -63.36 16.46
N LEU A 109 31.07 -63.45 16.71
CA LEU A 109 32.08 -62.72 15.96
C LEU A 109 32.10 -63.17 14.49
N GLN A 110 32.00 -64.47 14.24
CA GLN A 110 31.99 -65.02 12.88
C GLN A 110 30.75 -64.60 12.09
N PHE A 111 29.57 -64.61 12.71
CA PHE A 111 28.36 -64.09 12.10
C PHE A 111 28.45 -62.58 11.82
N SER A 112 28.93 -61.80 12.79
CA SER A 112 29.11 -60.36 12.62
C SER A 112 30.09 -60.02 11.49
N ILE A 113 31.21 -60.75 11.37
CA ILE A 113 32.17 -60.59 10.27
C ILE A 113 31.53 -60.92 8.92
N LEU A 114 30.72 -61.98 8.83
CA LEU A 114 29.98 -62.34 7.63
C LEU A 114 29.01 -61.22 7.23
N MET A 115 28.19 -60.73 8.16
CA MET A 115 27.21 -59.67 7.90
C MET A 115 27.85 -58.34 7.53
N ASN A 116 29.00 -58.01 8.15
CA ASN A 116 29.79 -56.84 7.77
C ASN A 116 30.35 -56.96 6.34
N ARG A 117 30.85 -58.15 5.96
CA ARG A 117 31.37 -58.41 4.61
C ARG A 117 30.27 -58.35 3.55
N LEU A 118 29.06 -58.76 3.91
CA LEU A 118 27.86 -58.72 3.07
C LEU A 118 27.23 -57.33 2.99
N GLY A 119 27.67 -56.36 3.79
CA GLY A 119 27.09 -55.02 3.82
C GLY A 119 25.67 -54.98 4.39
N ALA A 120 25.24 -56.03 5.10
CA ALA A 120 23.87 -56.24 5.54
C ALA A 120 23.34 -55.14 6.48
N LYS A 121 24.23 -54.55 7.29
CA LYS A 121 23.91 -53.48 8.26
C LYS A 121 23.34 -52.21 7.64
N LYS A 122 23.53 -52.00 6.34
CA LYS A 122 22.98 -50.83 5.64
C LYS A 122 21.58 -51.06 5.10
N VAL A 123 21.12 -52.31 5.05
CA VAL A 123 19.88 -52.67 4.36
C VAL A 123 18.91 -53.53 5.16
N LEU A 124 19.36 -54.18 6.23
CA LEU A 124 18.49 -54.85 7.20
C LEU A 124 18.49 -54.12 8.53
N ASP A 125 17.30 -53.88 9.07
CA ASP A 125 17.10 -53.31 10.40
C ASP A 125 17.24 -54.39 11.50
N ASP A 126 16.84 -55.64 11.22
CA ASP A 126 16.91 -56.78 12.14
C ASP A 126 17.67 -57.98 11.53
N GLU A 127 18.76 -58.40 12.19
CA GLU A 127 19.60 -59.54 11.76
C GLU A 127 19.33 -60.83 12.57
N SER A 128 18.37 -60.81 13.50
CA SER A 128 18.11 -61.88 14.48
C SER A 128 17.73 -63.22 13.83
N ASP A 129 16.88 -63.18 12.81
CA ASP A 129 16.33 -64.38 12.19
C ASP A 129 17.35 -65.08 11.29
N VAL A 130 18.16 -64.28 10.58
CA VAL A 130 19.28 -64.76 9.76
C VAL A 130 20.35 -65.39 10.65
N LYS A 131 20.61 -64.77 11.80
CA LYS A 131 21.54 -65.27 12.81
C LYS A 131 21.07 -66.59 13.42
N GLN A 132 19.79 -66.69 13.79
CA GLN A 132 19.22 -67.92 14.33
C GLN A 132 19.30 -69.07 13.31
N LEU A 133 18.97 -68.80 12.05
CA LEU A 133 19.03 -69.80 10.97
C LEU A 133 20.48 -70.23 10.68
N TRP A 134 21.43 -69.31 10.67
CA TRP A 134 22.86 -69.61 10.48
C TRP A 134 23.41 -70.50 11.61
N LEU A 135 23.07 -70.18 12.86
CA LEU A 135 23.47 -70.98 14.04
C LEU A 135 22.84 -72.39 14.01
N GLN A 136 21.57 -72.50 13.59
CA GLN A 136 20.88 -73.77 13.50
C GLN A 136 21.44 -74.66 12.38
N LEU A 137 21.70 -74.10 11.19
CA LEU A 137 22.30 -74.82 10.06
C LEU A 137 23.72 -75.32 10.38
N ARG A 138 24.49 -74.55 11.14
CA ARG A 138 25.84 -74.95 11.58
C ARG A 138 25.82 -76.13 12.56
N LYS A 139 24.75 -76.28 13.36
CA LYS A 139 24.60 -77.35 14.36
C LYS A 139 23.96 -78.62 13.79
N ASP A 140 22.91 -78.46 13.00
CA ASP A 140 22.09 -79.58 12.53
C ASP A 140 22.56 -80.14 11.17
N GLU A 141 22.97 -79.27 10.23
CA GLU A 141 23.30 -79.64 8.84
C GLU A 141 24.46 -78.82 8.25
N PRO A 142 25.72 -79.08 8.66
CA PRO A 142 26.87 -78.24 8.30
C PRO A 142 27.20 -78.24 6.81
N HIS A 143 26.74 -79.25 6.06
CA HIS A 143 26.96 -79.35 4.62
C HIS A 143 26.12 -78.33 3.82
N LEU A 144 25.03 -77.80 4.40
CA LEU A 144 24.14 -76.83 3.75
C LEU A 144 24.58 -75.38 4.02
N LEU A 145 25.43 -75.16 5.02
CA LEU A 145 25.87 -73.83 5.46
C LEU A 145 26.55 -73.04 4.33
N SER A 146 27.41 -73.67 3.53
CA SER A 146 28.07 -73.03 2.38
C SER A 146 27.07 -72.51 1.35
N SER A 147 26.04 -73.31 1.04
CA SER A 147 25.00 -72.91 0.07
C SER A 147 24.13 -71.77 0.60
N PHE A 148 23.91 -71.74 1.91
CA PHE A 148 23.20 -70.66 2.59
C PHE A 148 24.03 -69.37 2.58
N GLU A 149 25.34 -69.45 2.87
CA GLU A 149 26.24 -68.30 2.80
C GLU A 149 26.36 -67.75 1.37
N GLU A 150 26.45 -68.60 0.35
CA GLU A 150 26.42 -68.18 -1.06
C GLU A 150 25.09 -67.51 -1.44
N PHE A 151 23.97 -68.03 -0.92
CA PHE A 151 22.65 -67.41 -1.11
C PHE A 151 22.61 -66.03 -0.46
N LEU A 152 23.10 -65.87 0.77
CA LEU A 152 23.21 -64.58 1.43
C LEU A 152 24.08 -63.61 0.63
N VAL A 153 25.24 -64.05 0.13
CA VAL A 153 26.11 -63.23 -0.76
C VAL A 153 25.32 -62.71 -1.96
N ARG A 154 24.57 -63.57 -2.65
CA ARG A 154 23.79 -63.14 -3.82
C ARG A 154 22.66 -62.18 -3.45
N ILE A 155 21.89 -62.47 -2.39
CA ILE A 155 20.77 -61.62 -1.96
C ILE A 155 21.27 -60.25 -1.52
N PHE A 156 22.31 -60.18 -0.69
CA PHE A 156 22.86 -58.91 -0.24
C PHE A 156 23.51 -58.12 -1.36
N SER A 157 24.15 -58.77 -2.33
CA SER A 157 24.68 -58.08 -3.52
C SER A 157 23.55 -57.43 -4.33
N GLN A 158 22.46 -58.17 -4.59
CA GLN A 158 21.29 -57.63 -5.30
C GLN A 158 20.61 -56.50 -4.53
N LEU A 159 20.50 -56.66 -3.21
CA LEU A 159 19.89 -55.68 -2.34
C LEU A 159 20.74 -54.40 -2.26
N GLN A 160 22.06 -54.54 -2.23
CA GLN A 160 23.00 -53.42 -2.28
C GLN A 160 22.98 -52.71 -3.64
N GLU A 161 22.92 -53.46 -4.75
CA GLU A 161 22.76 -52.89 -6.09
C GLU A 161 21.47 -52.06 -6.18
N ALA A 162 20.34 -52.59 -5.69
CA ALA A 162 19.07 -51.87 -5.66
C ALA A 162 19.10 -50.61 -4.78
N ASP A 163 19.77 -50.66 -3.61
CA ASP A 163 19.94 -49.47 -2.77
C ASP A 163 20.82 -48.41 -3.44
N ASN A 164 21.90 -48.82 -4.12
CA ASN A 164 22.73 -47.90 -4.89
C ASN A 164 21.94 -47.24 -6.03
N GLU A 165 21.17 -48.02 -6.81
CA GLU A 165 20.32 -47.49 -7.87
C GLU A 165 19.27 -46.51 -7.32
N LYS A 166 18.64 -46.84 -6.19
CA LYS A 166 17.71 -45.93 -5.49
C LYS A 166 18.41 -44.61 -5.13
N ASN A 167 19.60 -44.67 -4.54
CA ASN A 167 20.36 -43.50 -4.13
C ASN A 167 20.78 -42.64 -5.34
N GLU A 168 21.16 -43.27 -6.45
CA GLU A 168 21.48 -42.58 -7.71
C GLU A 168 20.25 -41.86 -8.29
N LEU A 169 19.10 -42.53 -8.32
CA LEU A 169 17.84 -41.94 -8.76
C LEU A 169 17.41 -40.78 -7.84
N GLU A 170 17.54 -40.94 -6.53
CA GLU A 170 17.26 -39.87 -5.57
C GLU A 170 18.19 -38.67 -5.77
N CYS A 171 19.47 -38.91 -6.02
CA CYS A 171 20.43 -37.85 -6.33
C CYS A 171 20.08 -37.13 -7.65
N ALA A 172 19.70 -37.87 -8.69
CA ALA A 172 19.26 -37.30 -9.96
C ALA A 172 18.00 -36.45 -9.81
N LEU A 173 17.02 -36.93 -9.04
CA LEU A 173 15.79 -36.19 -8.73
C LEU A 173 16.10 -34.91 -7.95
N LYS A 174 16.92 -34.97 -6.90
CA LYS A 174 17.35 -33.79 -6.13
C LYS A 174 18.03 -32.75 -7.02
N LYS A 175 18.91 -33.18 -7.93
CA LYS A 175 19.56 -32.28 -8.91
C LYS A 175 18.54 -31.63 -9.86
N LYS A 176 17.53 -32.38 -10.31
CA LYS A 176 16.46 -31.85 -11.16
C LYS A 176 15.60 -30.84 -10.43
N ILE A 177 15.24 -31.11 -9.18
CA ILE A 177 14.50 -30.17 -8.33
C ILE A 177 15.31 -28.89 -8.14
N ALA A 178 16.58 -28.99 -7.76
CA ALA A 178 17.45 -27.82 -7.59
C ALA A 178 17.59 -27.00 -8.88
N ALA A 179 17.72 -27.65 -10.04
CA ALA A 179 17.77 -26.94 -11.32
C ALA A 179 16.47 -26.21 -11.65
N TYR A 180 15.31 -26.79 -11.35
CA TYR A 180 14.02 -26.10 -11.51
C TYR A 180 13.86 -24.95 -10.51
N ASP A 181 14.31 -25.13 -9.27
CA ASP A 181 14.27 -24.06 -8.26
C ASP A 181 15.14 -22.87 -8.69
N GLU A 182 16.34 -23.13 -9.25
CA GLU A 182 17.22 -22.09 -9.81
C GLU A 182 16.57 -21.37 -11.01
N GLU A 183 15.94 -22.10 -11.93
CA GLU A 183 15.25 -21.51 -13.09
C GLU A 183 14.05 -20.65 -12.65
N ILE A 184 13.29 -21.12 -11.67
CA ILE A 184 12.18 -20.38 -11.07
C ILE A 184 12.70 -19.10 -10.39
N GLN A 185 13.79 -19.19 -9.62
CA GLN A 185 14.40 -18.02 -8.98
C GLN A 185 14.87 -16.99 -10.01
N HIS A 186 15.58 -17.42 -11.05
CA HIS A 186 16.01 -16.53 -12.14
C HIS A 186 14.82 -15.83 -12.81
N LEU A 187 13.73 -16.56 -13.08
CA LEU A 187 12.53 -15.97 -13.68
C LEU A 187 11.87 -14.92 -12.75
N TYR A 188 11.83 -15.18 -11.44
CA TYR A 188 11.34 -14.20 -10.48
C TYR A 188 12.22 -12.95 -10.42
N GLU A 189 13.54 -13.12 -10.40
CA GLU A 189 14.50 -12.01 -10.40
C GLU A 189 14.36 -11.15 -11.67
N GLU A 190 14.25 -11.79 -12.84
CA GLU A 190 14.07 -11.08 -14.11
C GLU A 190 12.74 -10.32 -14.15
N MET A 191 11.65 -10.94 -13.70
CA MET A 191 10.35 -10.27 -13.62
C MET A 191 10.38 -9.10 -12.64
N GLU A 192 11.02 -9.25 -11.48
CA GLU A 192 11.13 -8.19 -10.49
C GLU A 192 11.99 -7.03 -11.01
N GLN A 193 13.06 -7.32 -11.73
CA GLN A 193 13.87 -6.31 -12.42
C GLN A 193 13.04 -5.55 -13.46
N GLN A 194 12.29 -6.25 -14.32
CA GLN A 194 11.42 -5.61 -15.32
C GLN A 194 10.37 -4.72 -14.66
N ILE A 195 9.69 -5.21 -13.62
CA ILE A 195 8.71 -4.42 -12.86
C ILE A 195 9.37 -3.15 -12.28
N LYS A 196 10.59 -3.25 -11.76
CA LYS A 196 11.32 -2.11 -11.23
C LYS A 196 11.68 -1.10 -12.32
N GLU A 197 12.21 -1.55 -13.45
CA GLU A 197 12.57 -0.71 -14.59
C GLU A 197 11.35 0.01 -15.18
N GLU A 198 10.22 -0.68 -15.34
CA GLU A 198 8.98 -0.08 -15.82
C GLU A 198 8.43 0.97 -14.85
N LYS A 199 8.47 0.69 -13.53
CA LYS A 199 8.08 1.66 -12.50
C LYS A 199 8.95 2.91 -12.54
N GLU A 200 10.27 2.76 -12.62
CA GLU A 200 11.22 3.88 -12.71
C GLU A 200 11.00 4.68 -14.00
N GLN A 201 10.82 4.01 -15.14
CA GLN A 201 10.57 4.69 -16.42
C GLN A 201 9.23 5.44 -16.41
N PHE A 202 8.19 4.88 -15.81
CA PHE A 202 6.90 5.54 -15.65
C PHE A 202 7.03 6.81 -14.78
N LEU A 203 7.69 6.71 -13.62
CA LEU A 203 7.92 7.84 -12.72
C LEU A 203 8.73 8.96 -13.38
N LEU A 204 9.77 8.62 -14.16
CA LEU A 204 10.56 9.59 -14.92
C LEU A 204 9.69 10.32 -15.96
N LYS A 205 8.92 9.57 -16.77
CA LYS A 205 8.01 10.16 -17.78
C LYS A 205 6.96 11.07 -17.15
N ASP A 206 6.39 10.70 -16.01
CA ASP A 206 5.41 11.52 -15.32
C ASP A 206 6.04 12.79 -14.73
N THR A 207 7.25 12.68 -14.18
CA THR A 207 8.01 13.83 -13.69
C THR A 207 8.36 14.81 -14.82
N GLU A 208 8.84 14.31 -15.96
CA GLU A 208 9.15 15.12 -17.14
C GLU A 208 7.91 15.83 -17.70
N ARG A 209 6.77 15.12 -17.79
CA ARG A 209 5.49 15.71 -18.19
C ARG A 209 5.05 16.82 -17.25
N PHE A 210 5.14 16.58 -15.94
CA PHE A 210 4.79 17.58 -14.93
C PHE A 210 5.71 18.80 -15.01
N GLN A 211 7.02 18.60 -15.16
CA GLN A 211 7.99 19.68 -15.31
C GLN A 211 7.73 20.51 -16.58
N SER A 212 7.48 19.85 -17.71
CA SER A 212 7.15 20.51 -18.98
C SER A 212 5.87 21.35 -18.85
N TYR A 213 4.82 20.77 -18.26
CA TYR A 213 3.56 21.47 -18.01
C TYR A 213 3.73 22.65 -17.05
N SER A 214 4.51 22.48 -15.99
CA SER A 214 4.83 23.55 -15.02
C SER A 214 5.59 24.70 -15.68
N GLN A 215 6.57 24.38 -16.53
CA GLN A 215 7.34 25.36 -17.28
C GLN A 215 6.46 26.14 -18.27
N ASP A 216 5.59 25.46 -19.02
CA ASP A 216 4.63 26.10 -19.93
C ASP A 216 3.69 27.05 -19.19
N LEU A 217 3.19 26.62 -18.03
CA LEU A 217 2.33 27.46 -17.19
C LEU A 217 3.09 28.69 -16.67
N LYS A 218 4.35 28.52 -16.26
CA LYS A 218 5.21 29.63 -15.84
C LYS A 218 5.46 30.61 -16.99
N CYS A 219 5.72 30.14 -18.21
CA CYS A 219 5.89 30.99 -19.38
C CYS A 219 4.59 31.77 -19.70
N LYS A 220 3.43 31.13 -19.64
CA LYS A 220 2.13 31.80 -19.81
C LYS A 220 1.88 32.85 -18.74
N LEU A 221 2.22 32.54 -17.49
CA LEU A 221 2.08 33.48 -16.37
C LEU A 221 2.97 34.70 -16.57
N LEU A 222 4.25 34.52 -16.93
CA LEU A 222 5.16 35.62 -17.24
C LEU A 222 4.66 36.49 -18.40
N SER A 223 4.14 35.88 -19.48
CA SER A 223 3.53 36.63 -20.58
C SER A 223 2.33 37.46 -20.11
N LYS A 224 1.49 36.91 -19.23
CA LYS A 224 0.33 37.63 -18.67
C LYS A 224 0.73 38.74 -17.71
N GLU A 225 1.77 38.54 -16.90
CA GLU A 225 2.36 39.60 -16.07
C GLU A 225 2.88 40.76 -16.93
N GLN A 226 3.55 40.45 -18.04
CA GLN A 226 4.03 41.48 -18.96
C GLN A 226 2.88 42.25 -19.64
N GLU A 227 1.82 41.55 -20.07
CA GLU A 227 0.61 42.20 -20.60
C GLU A 227 -0.05 43.12 -19.56
N LEU A 228 -0.13 42.68 -18.31
CA LEU A 228 -0.68 43.49 -17.21
C LEU A 228 0.17 44.73 -16.96
N GLU A 229 1.49 44.60 -16.96
CA GLU A 229 2.38 45.75 -16.79
C GLU A 229 2.20 46.79 -17.91
N GLN A 230 2.04 46.34 -19.16
CA GLN A 230 1.72 47.22 -20.29
C GLN A 230 0.38 47.94 -20.12
N LEU A 231 -0.65 47.22 -19.66
CA LEU A 231 -1.97 47.81 -19.38
C LEU A 231 -1.89 48.85 -18.26
N VAL A 232 -1.14 48.57 -17.19
CA VAL A 232 -0.91 49.52 -16.09
C VAL A 232 -0.19 50.78 -16.59
N GLN A 233 0.84 50.63 -17.41
CA GLN A 233 1.53 51.78 -18.02
C GLN A 233 0.60 52.61 -18.91
N LYS A 234 -0.25 51.96 -19.70
CA LYS A 234 -1.25 52.62 -20.54
C LYS A 234 -2.30 53.36 -19.70
N GLN A 235 -2.79 52.73 -18.64
CA GLN A 235 -3.73 53.34 -17.70
C GLN A 235 -3.12 54.60 -17.09
N LYS A 236 -1.89 54.52 -16.57
CA LYS A 236 -1.18 55.68 -15.99
C LYS A 236 -1.06 56.84 -16.97
N ARG A 237 -0.77 56.56 -18.26
CA ARG A 237 -0.71 57.58 -19.31
C ARG A 237 -2.07 58.23 -19.56
N LEU A 238 -3.14 57.43 -19.61
CA LEU A 238 -4.50 57.95 -19.80
C LEU A 238 -4.96 58.78 -18.59
N GLU A 239 -4.65 58.35 -17.37
CA GLU A 239 -4.91 59.12 -16.15
C GLU A 239 -4.20 60.48 -16.19
N GLN A 240 -2.93 60.51 -16.59
CA GLN A 240 -2.20 61.76 -16.77
C GLN A 240 -2.87 62.68 -17.80
N GLN A 241 -3.26 62.15 -18.97
CA GLN A 241 -3.97 62.93 -20.00
C GLN A 241 -5.31 63.48 -19.48
N CYS A 242 -6.06 62.68 -18.71
CA CYS A 242 -7.30 63.13 -18.08
C CYS A 242 -7.04 64.28 -17.10
N THR A 243 -5.98 64.19 -16.27
CA THR A 243 -5.63 65.27 -15.34
C THR A 243 -5.23 66.56 -16.06
N GLU A 244 -4.45 66.46 -17.14
CA GLU A 244 -4.03 67.62 -17.96
C GLU A 244 -5.22 68.29 -18.67
N LEU A 245 -6.15 67.50 -19.20
CA LEU A 245 -7.38 68.02 -19.81
C LEU A 245 -8.29 68.70 -18.78
N LEU A 246 -8.39 68.14 -17.57
CA LEU A 246 -9.15 68.76 -16.48
C LEU A 246 -8.53 70.10 -16.07
N SER A 247 -7.21 70.16 -15.88
CA SER A 247 -6.53 71.42 -15.55
C SER A 247 -6.67 72.46 -16.66
N GLY A 248 -6.51 72.06 -17.93
CA GLY A 248 -6.71 72.96 -19.08
C GLY A 248 -8.16 73.46 -19.20
N LYS A 249 -9.14 72.62 -18.89
CA LYS A 249 -10.56 73.03 -18.83
C LYS A 249 -10.82 74.03 -17.71
N GLU A 250 -10.18 73.86 -16.56
CA GLU A 250 -10.29 74.81 -15.45
C GLU A 250 -9.63 76.15 -15.78
N GLU A 251 -8.46 76.14 -16.42
CA GLU A 251 -7.75 77.34 -16.88
C GLU A 251 -8.55 78.12 -17.93
N THR A 252 -9.03 77.44 -18.98
CA THR A 252 -9.88 78.06 -20.01
C THR A 252 -11.19 78.61 -19.43
N LYS A 253 -11.79 77.93 -18.44
CA LYS A 253 -12.96 78.43 -17.71
C LYS A 253 -12.63 79.71 -16.93
N ALA A 254 -11.50 79.76 -16.24
CA ALA A 254 -11.04 80.93 -15.50
C ALA A 254 -10.69 82.11 -16.42
N GLU A 255 -10.08 81.86 -17.57
CA GLU A 255 -9.82 82.89 -18.57
C GLU A 255 -11.14 83.42 -19.17
N ASN A 256 -12.09 82.53 -19.47
CA ASN A 256 -13.41 82.93 -19.99
C ASN A 256 -14.18 83.80 -18.99
N THR A 257 -14.13 83.51 -17.68
CA THR A 257 -14.75 84.37 -16.66
C THR A 257 -14.06 85.71 -16.55
N LYS A 258 -12.71 85.75 -16.61
CA LYS A 258 -11.94 87.00 -16.65
C LYS A 258 -12.30 87.84 -17.88
N LEU A 259 -12.31 87.25 -19.07
CA LEU A 259 -12.71 87.92 -20.31
C LEU A 259 -14.13 88.47 -20.20
N LYS A 260 -15.10 87.69 -19.69
CA LYS A 260 -16.47 88.17 -19.46
C LYS A 260 -16.55 89.38 -18.52
N LEU A 261 -15.73 89.41 -17.45
CA LEU A 261 -15.66 90.56 -16.55
C LEU A 261 -15.08 91.79 -17.27
N THR A 262 -13.96 91.64 -17.95
CA THR A 262 -13.35 92.75 -18.71
C THR A 262 -14.28 93.27 -19.81
N ASN A 263 -15.02 92.39 -20.50
CA ASN A 263 -15.98 92.79 -21.52
C ASN A 263 -17.17 93.57 -20.92
N LYS A 264 -17.64 93.18 -19.73
CA LYS A 264 -18.64 93.94 -18.96
C LYS A 264 -18.12 95.29 -18.47
N GLU A 265 -16.84 95.40 -18.13
CA GLU A 265 -16.19 96.67 -17.77
C GLU A 265 -16.08 97.58 -18.98
N LEU A 266 -15.58 97.08 -20.10
CA LEU A 266 -15.50 97.81 -21.36
C LEU A 266 -16.87 98.30 -21.85
N LEU A 267 -17.93 97.48 -21.74
CA LEU A 267 -19.30 97.90 -22.06
C LEU A 267 -19.77 99.07 -21.17
N ARG A 268 -19.52 99.00 -19.85
CA ARG A 268 -19.85 100.09 -18.93
C ARG A 268 -19.07 101.37 -19.25
N ASP A 269 -17.82 101.24 -19.65
CA ASP A 269 -16.98 102.38 -20.05
C ASP A 269 -17.44 102.97 -21.40
N LEU A 270 -17.84 102.12 -22.35
CA LEU A 270 -18.44 102.54 -23.62
C LEU A 270 -19.77 103.27 -23.39
N GLU A 271 -20.64 102.75 -22.53
CA GLU A 271 -21.90 103.40 -22.14
C GLU A 271 -21.63 104.76 -21.49
N ARG A 272 -20.65 104.83 -20.58
CA ARG A 272 -20.25 106.06 -19.91
C ARG A 272 -19.76 107.10 -20.92
N THR A 273 -18.81 106.73 -21.79
CA THR A 273 -18.26 107.62 -22.81
C THR A 273 -19.29 108.03 -23.86
N SER A 274 -20.22 107.14 -24.24
CA SER A 274 -21.35 107.47 -25.12
C SER A 274 -22.31 108.46 -24.46
N HIS A 275 -22.56 108.32 -23.16
CA HIS A 275 -23.39 109.26 -22.41
C HIS A 275 -22.71 110.64 -22.30
N GLU A 276 -21.42 110.67 -21.97
CA GLU A 276 -20.60 111.88 -21.96
C GLU A 276 -20.56 112.56 -23.33
N LEU A 277 -20.40 111.78 -24.42
CA LEU A 277 -20.43 112.30 -25.78
C LEU A 277 -21.79 112.89 -26.15
N SER A 278 -22.89 112.22 -25.78
CA SER A 278 -24.25 112.71 -26.01
C SER A 278 -24.50 114.03 -25.26
N GLN A 279 -24.07 114.13 -24.00
CA GLN A 279 -24.11 115.38 -23.24
C GLN A 279 -23.30 116.50 -23.92
N ALA A 280 -22.09 116.21 -24.39
CA ALA A 280 -21.26 117.17 -25.11
C ALA A 280 -21.89 117.61 -26.44
N GLN A 281 -22.52 116.68 -27.18
CA GLN A 281 -23.26 116.98 -28.40
C GLN A 281 -24.48 117.89 -28.12
N GLN A 282 -25.24 117.62 -27.05
CA GLN A 282 -26.35 118.47 -26.64
C GLN A 282 -25.88 119.87 -26.25
N GLN A 283 -24.78 119.99 -25.50
CA GLN A 283 -24.18 121.28 -25.16
C GLN A 283 -23.72 122.05 -26.41
N LEU A 284 -23.07 121.37 -27.36
CA LEU A 284 -22.68 121.97 -28.64
C LEU A 284 -23.90 122.47 -29.42
N GLN A 285 -24.99 121.68 -29.48
CA GLN A 285 -26.22 122.09 -30.15
C GLN A 285 -26.83 123.34 -29.51
N MET A 286 -26.91 123.39 -28.17
CA MET A 286 -27.38 124.58 -27.45
C MET A 286 -26.54 125.82 -27.78
N LEU A 287 -25.20 125.69 -27.78
CA LEU A 287 -24.29 126.77 -28.15
C LEU A 287 -24.46 127.20 -29.62
N GLN A 288 -24.75 126.26 -30.51
CA GLN A 288 -24.96 126.53 -31.94
C GLN A 288 -26.30 127.24 -32.18
N GLU A 289 -27.35 126.86 -31.46
CA GLU A 289 -28.64 127.57 -31.45
C GLU A 289 -28.49 128.98 -30.87
N GLU A 290 -27.73 129.15 -29.79
CA GLU A 290 -27.43 130.46 -29.20
C GLU A 290 -26.61 131.33 -30.16
N ALA A 291 -25.57 130.77 -30.80
CA ALA A 291 -24.80 131.47 -31.83
C ALA A 291 -25.67 131.87 -33.04
N SER A 292 -26.63 131.03 -33.45
CA SER A 292 -27.57 131.33 -34.53
C SER A 292 -28.53 132.45 -34.15
N LYS A 293 -29.09 132.43 -32.93
CA LYS A 293 -29.94 133.52 -32.41
C LYS A 293 -29.19 134.84 -32.32
N LEU A 294 -27.95 134.82 -31.82
CA LEU A 294 -27.10 136.01 -31.77
C LEU A 294 -26.76 136.53 -33.18
N GLN A 295 -26.66 135.64 -34.16
CA GLN A 295 -26.47 136.04 -35.56
C GLN A 295 -27.75 136.67 -36.16
N GLU A 296 -28.92 136.08 -35.90
CA GLU A 296 -30.22 136.66 -36.28
C GLU A 296 -30.47 138.03 -35.61
N GLU A 297 -30.11 138.18 -34.32
CA GLU A 297 -30.19 139.47 -33.61
C GLU A 297 -29.21 140.52 -34.14
N LYS A 298 -28.11 140.11 -34.79
CA LYS A 298 -27.11 141.01 -35.37
C LYS A 298 -27.43 141.42 -36.80
N GLU A 299 -28.35 140.71 -37.46
CA GLU A 299 -28.84 141.00 -38.81
C GLU A 299 -30.12 141.87 -38.82
N MET A 300 -30.66 142.23 -37.65
CA MET A 300 -31.72 143.24 -37.43
C MET A 300 -31.16 144.59 -36.94
#